data_AF-A0A7W0VV86-F1
#
_entry.id   AF-A0A7W0VV86-F1
#
_cell.length_a   1.000
_cell.length_b   1.000
_cell.length_c   1.000
_cell.angle_alpha   90.00
_cell.angle_beta   90.00
_cell.angle_gamma   90.00
#
_symmetry.space_group_name_H-M   'P 1'
#
loop_
_entity.id
_entity.type
_entity.pdbx_description
1 polymer ?
#
loop_
_entity_poly.entity_id
_entity_poly.type
_entity_poly.pdbx_seq_one_letter_code
_entity_poly.pdbx_strand_id
1 'polypeptide(L)' 'MSDLPTFTPEQLAELSASEERPLSPEDFAARVDAPWTDAEREDFESLVTWFCRRYPTPAERLAATRSLAAQWKRSRRS' A
#
# COMPACT_ATOMS: atom_id res chain seq x y z
N MET A 1 20.62 3.80 -4.95
CA MET A 1 19.93 2.79 -4.14
C MET A 1 19.55 3.48 -2.85
N SER A 2 18.30 3.93 -2.69
CA SER A 2 17.89 4.51 -1.41
C SER A 2 17.86 3.42 -0.36
N ASP A 3 18.53 3.66 0.77
CA ASP A 3 18.33 2.90 1.99
C ASP A 3 16.83 2.96 2.33
N LEU A 4 16.15 1.83 2.23
CA LEU A 4 14.81 1.74 2.79
C LEU A 4 14.93 2.05 4.29
N PRO A 5 14.04 2.88 4.86
CA PRO A 5 14.09 3.15 6.29
C PRO A 5 14.03 1.81 7.03
N THR A 6 15.07 1.53 7.82
CA THR A 6 15.07 0.39 8.72
C THR A 6 14.21 0.78 9.91
N PHE A 7 13.00 0.25 9.96
CA PHE A 7 12.12 0.43 11.11
C PHE A 7 12.65 -0.33 12.31
N THR A 8 12.53 0.28 13.50
CA THR A 8 12.82 -0.43 14.75
C THR A 8 11.76 -1.51 15.00
N PRO A 9 12.06 -2.53 15.84
CA PRO A 9 11.05 -3.51 16.25
C PRO A 9 9.81 -2.87 16.86
N GLU A 10 9.98 -1.77 17.59
CA GLU A 10 8.88 -0.99 18.20
C GLU A 10 8.01 -0.31 17.13
N GLN A 11 8.63 0.32 16.13
CA GLN A 11 7.90 0.94 15.01
C GLN A 11 7.15 -0.10 14.17
N LEU A 12 7.74 -1.28 13.97
CA LEU A 12 7.05 -2.39 13.30
C LEU A 12 5.85 -2.88 14.11
N ALA A 13 5.99 -3.01 15.43
CA ALA A 13 4.89 -3.40 16.30
C ALA A 13 3.76 -2.36 16.31
N GLU A 14 4.09 -1.08 16.34
CA GLU A 14 3.11 0.02 16.26
C GLU A 14 2.38 0.03 14.90
N LEU A 15 3.10 -0.20 13.81
CA LEU A 15 2.52 -0.32 12.48
C LEU A 15 1.55 -1.51 12.41
N SER A 16 1.96 -2.70 12.85
CA SER A 16 1.10 -3.88 12.89
C SER A 16 -0.16 -3.67 13.76
N ALA A 17 -0.01 -3.06 14.93
CA ALA A 17 -1.15 -2.73 15.80
C ALA A 17 -2.10 -1.70 15.18
N SER A 18 -1.62 -0.88 14.25
CA SER A 18 -2.44 0.10 13.51
C SER A 18 -3.13 -0.52 12.30
N GLU A 19 -2.50 -1.46 11.61
CA GLU A 19 -3.08 -2.16 10.46
C GLU A 19 -4.27 -3.06 10.84
N GLU A 20 -4.22 -3.65 12.03
CA GLU A 20 -5.27 -4.57 12.52
C GLU A 20 -6.38 -3.87 13.30
N ARG A 21 -6.27 -2.55 13.51
CA ARG A 21 -7.26 -1.79 14.28
C ARG A 21 -8.57 -1.68 13.49
N PRO A 22 -9.70 -2.20 14.00
CA PRO A 22 -10.98 -1.98 13.37
C PRO A 22 -11.33 -0.49 13.42
N LEU A 23 -11.68 0.09 12.26
CA LEU A 23 -12.16 1.46 12.17
C LEU A 23 -13.69 1.48 12.30
N SER A 24 -14.21 2.49 13.00
CA SER A 24 -15.63 2.82 12.87
C SER A 24 -15.92 3.31 11.45
N PRO A 25 -17.17 3.22 10.96
CA PRO A 25 -17.53 3.76 9.65
C PRO A 25 -17.20 5.25 9.50
N GLU A 26 -17.33 6.03 10.58
CA GLU A 26 -17.02 7.46 10.62
C GLU A 26 -15.51 7.70 10.47
N ASP A 27 -14.68 6.97 11.24
CA ASP A 27 -13.22 7.08 11.14
C ASP A 27 -12.71 6.64 9.76
N PHE A 28 -13.34 5.61 9.19
CA PHE A 28 -13.03 5.16 7.84
C PHE A 28 -13.35 6.25 6.81
N ALA A 29 -14.55 6.86 6.89
CA ALA A 29 -14.93 7.95 5.99
C ALA A 29 -14.00 9.15 6.14
N ALA A 30 -13.72 9.59 7.37
CA ALA A 30 -12.79 10.67 7.65
C ALA A 30 -11.39 10.41 7.08
N ARG A 31 -10.91 9.16 7.13
CA ARG A 31 -9.61 8.75 6.58
C ARG A 31 -9.61 8.74 5.05
N VAL A 32 -10.66 8.22 4.42
CA VAL A 32 -10.74 8.09 2.94
C VAL A 32 -11.01 9.42 2.26
N ASP A 33 -11.81 10.28 2.90
CA ASP A 33 -12.15 11.61 2.38
C ASP A 33 -11.11 12.67 2.74
N ALA A 34 -10.13 12.33 3.58
CA ALA A 34 -9.03 13.22 3.90
C ALA A 34 -8.27 13.62 2.61
N PRO A 35 -8.07 14.94 2.37
CA PRO A 35 -7.32 15.38 1.21
C PRO A 35 -5.86 14.93 1.35
N TRP A 36 -5.31 14.43 0.25
CA TRP A 36 -3.89 14.11 0.18
C TRP A 36 -3.09 15.41 0.15
N THR A 37 -1.95 15.39 0.85
CA THR A 37 -0.89 16.38 0.66
C THR A 37 -0.31 16.27 -0.75
N ASP A 38 0.36 17.33 -1.20
CA ASP A 38 1.01 17.33 -2.52
C ASP A 38 2.12 16.26 -2.61
N ALA A 39 2.87 16.04 -1.52
CA ALA A 39 3.89 15.01 -1.45
C ALA A 39 3.31 13.59 -1.58
N GLU A 40 2.22 13.29 -0.85
CA GLU A 40 1.53 11.99 -0.98
C GLU A 40 1.00 11.76 -2.38
N ARG A 41 0.50 12.83 -3.02
CA ARG A 41 0.02 12.76 -4.41
C ARG A 41 1.16 12.47 -5.39
N GLU A 42 2.28 13.17 -5.28
CA GLU A 42 3.44 12.96 -6.14
C GLU A 42 4.02 11.54 -5.99
N ASP A 43 4.12 11.06 -4.75
CA ASP A 43 4.56 9.69 -4.47
C ASP A 43 3.62 8.65 -5.09
N PHE A 44 2.31 8.84 -4.93
CA PHE A 44 1.32 7.95 -5.53
C PHE A 44 1.37 7.95 -7.06
N GLU A 45 1.45 9.13 -7.69
CA GLU A 45 1.56 9.26 -9.14
C GLU A 45 2.85 8.60 -9.67
N SER A 46 3.94 8.70 -8.92
CA SER A 46 5.20 8.01 -9.22
C SER A 46 5.04 6.50 -9.19
N LEU A 47 4.34 5.96 -8.19
CA LEU A 47 4.02 4.52 -8.10
C LEU A 47 3.13 4.06 -9.25
N VAL A 48 2.09 4.82 -9.59
CA VAL A 48 1.20 4.52 -10.72
C VAL A 48 1.97 4.53 -12.03
N THR A 49 2.83 5.52 -12.23
CA THR A 49 3.68 5.66 -13.43
C THR A 49 4.62 4.46 -13.57
N TRP A 50 5.32 4.09 -12.50
CA TRP A 50 6.17 2.92 -12.48
C TRP A 50 5.40 1.64 -12.79
N PHE A 51 4.24 1.44 -12.16
CA PHE A 51 3.42 0.24 -12.35
C PHE A 51 2.89 0.13 -13.78
N CYS A 52 2.35 1.22 -14.34
CA CYS A 52 1.87 1.26 -15.72
C CYS A 52 3.00 1.08 -16.73
N ARG A 53 4.21 1.57 -16.45
CA ARG A 53 5.39 1.33 -17.29
C ARG A 53 5.82 -0.14 -17.25
N ARG A 54 5.77 -0.78 -16.08
CA ARG A 54 6.13 -2.19 -15.90
C ARG A 54 5.09 -3.14 -16.49
N TYR A 55 3.82 -2.75 -16.48
CA TYR A 55 2.69 -3.51 -17.00
C TYR A 55 1.88 -2.63 -17.99
N PRO A 56 2.34 -2.53 -19.25
CA PRO A 56 1.80 -1.58 -20.22
C PRO A 56 0.31 -1.75 -20.48
N THR A 57 -0.18 -2.99 -20.54
CA THR A 57 -1.58 -3.28 -20.90
C THR A 57 -2.48 -3.50 -19.67
N PRO A 58 -3.79 -3.20 -19.77
CA PRO A 58 -4.75 -3.54 -18.71
C PRO A 58 -4.75 -5.02 -18.31
N ALA A 59 -4.53 -5.93 -19.28
CA ALA A 59 -4.46 -7.37 -19.03
C ALA A 59 -3.23 -7.75 -18.17
N GLU A 60 -2.07 -7.17 -18.46
CA GLU A 60 -0.84 -7.38 -17.66
C GLU A 60 -0.98 -6.80 -16.26
N ARG A 61 -1.59 -5.61 -16.12
CA ARG A 61 -1.87 -5.00 -14.82
C ARG A 61 -2.76 -5.92 -13.98
N LEU A 62 -3.84 -6.43 -14.57
CA LEU A 62 -4.74 -7.37 -13.88
C LEU A 62 -4.02 -8.66 -13.47
N ALA A 63 -3.20 -9.23 -14.34
CA ALA A 63 -2.42 -10.43 -14.04
C ALA A 63 -1.41 -10.20 -12.89
N ALA A 64 -0.74 -9.04 -12.89
CA ALA A 64 0.19 -8.64 -11.85
C ALA A 64 -0.53 -8.46 -10.50
N THR A 65 -1.62 -7.70 -10.47
CA THR A 65 -2.41 -7.48 -9.25
C THR A 65 -2.93 -8.80 -8.67
N ARG A 66 -3.43 -9.71 -9.50
CA ARG A 66 -3.87 -11.05 -9.06
C ARG A 66 -2.72 -11.86 -8.45
N SER A 67 -1.55 -11.84 -9.09
CA SER A 67 -0.38 -12.57 -8.62
C SER A 67 0.13 -12.03 -7.27
N LEU A 68 0.20 -10.71 -7.12
CA LEU A 68 0.59 -10.05 -5.87
C LEU A 68 -0.41 -10.32 -4.75
N ALA A 69 -1.72 -10.21 -5.02
CA ALA A 69 -2.75 -10.53 -4.04
C ALA A 69 -2.69 -12.00 -3.60
N ALA A 70 -2.41 -12.93 -4.52
CA ALA A 70 -2.23 -14.34 -4.18
C ALA A 70 -0.98 -14.58 -3.31
N GLN A 71 0.13 -13.87 -3.59
CA GLN A 71 1.33 -13.92 -2.74
C GLN A 71 1.03 -13.41 -1.33
N TRP A 72 0.40 -12.25 -1.20
CA TRP A 72 0.03 -11.67 0.11
C TRP A 72 -0.88 -12.58 0.92
N LYS A 73 -1.90 -13.18 0.28
CA LYS A 73 -2.78 -14.15 0.96
C LYS A 73 -2.04 -15.38 1.47
N ARG A 74 -0.97 -15.80 0.80
CA ARG A 74 -0.12 -16.91 1.25
C ARG A 74 0.76 -16.48 2.42
N SER A 75 1.42 -15.33 2.32
CA SER A 75 2.28 -14.80 3.38
C SER A 75 1.52 -14.50 4.69
N ARG A 76 0.22 -14.17 4.62
CA ARG A 76 -0.63 -13.98 5.81
C ARG A 76 -1.10 -15.29 6.48
N ARG A 77 -0.88 -16.46 5.86
CA ARG A 77 -1.27 -17.76 6.41
C ARG A 77 -0.10 -18.55 7.00
N SER A 78 1.13 -18.08 6.79
CA SER A 78 2.38 -18.65 7.30
C SER A 78 2.88 -17.87 8.49
#